data_AF-A0A258QJA1-F1
#
_entry.id   AF-A0A258QJA1-F1
#
_cell.length_a   1.000
_cell.length_b   1.000
_cell.length_c   1.000
_cell.angle_alpha   90.00
_cell.angle_beta   90.00
_cell.angle_gamma   90.00
#
_symmetry.space_group_name_H-M   'P 1'
#
loop_
_entity.id
_entity.type
_entity.pdbx_description
1 polymer ?
#
loop_
_entity_poly.entity_id
_entity_poly.type
_entity_poly.pdbx_seq_one_letter_code
_entity_poly.pdbx_strand_id
1 'polypeptide(L)'
;MHLLGFSITRLSGGCRRLNRLNFPTAPTPHHNQGKAKQEQPRKGYGIMPATCLEDFMFFRQLTVYRLETPCPDFTTLDATLSAKPFMPTRAQQVESVGWQPALGTLFVHETDGAARIVLQREERSVPAAVVREEADNRLRARGGATGEPTRAERSAMQDAVMLDLLPQAFPRQGQTQAIIDAKQTQVWFDTATATKVERLSLQLREALGQWRMVPLFGSQDISSHLSAWLLGAPPLGFEIGEAAKLVDLREGSTITVAKLALPDPHVMAHLHEGMKVDQLELIWQEQIRFMLKADGSLARIKPTEQLGAEESGEIIDDADQQRDADQRLMVEALRRLILDLTRVLNAPIEPATV
;
A
#
# COMPACT_ATOMS: atom_id res chain seq x y z
N MET A 1 52.84 -20.19 35.84
CA MET A 1 54.26 -20.60 35.84
C MET A 1 54.50 -21.34 34.52
N HIS A 2 55.03 -20.68 33.47
CA HIS A 2 56.47 -20.48 33.18
C HIS A 2 57.23 -21.81 33.09
N LEU A 3 58.00 -22.19 32.06
CA LEU A 3 58.94 -21.53 31.13
C LEU A 3 59.20 -22.52 29.95
N LEU A 4 59.23 -22.17 28.65
CA LEU A 4 60.19 -21.40 27.81
C LEU A 4 61.27 -22.24 27.07
N GLY A 5 61.49 -21.86 25.80
CA GLY A 5 62.64 -22.15 24.91
C GLY A 5 62.22 -22.00 23.43
N PHE A 6 62.31 -20.83 22.75
CA PHE A 6 63.46 -20.19 22.06
C PHE A 6 64.31 -21.17 21.20
N SER A 7 64.75 -20.95 19.94
CA SER A 7 65.02 -19.71 19.18
C SER A 7 65.37 -20.02 17.68
N ILE A 8 65.02 -19.10 16.76
CA ILE A 8 65.80 -18.50 15.61
C ILE A 8 66.39 -19.45 14.51
N THR A 9 66.24 -19.23 13.18
CA THR A 9 66.96 -18.29 12.25
C THR A 9 66.33 -18.41 10.84
N ARG A 10 65.82 -17.37 10.15
CA ARG A 10 66.41 -16.28 9.29
C ARG A 10 66.86 -16.67 7.85
N LEU A 11 66.62 -15.71 6.93
CA LEU A 11 67.14 -15.48 5.55
C LEU A 11 66.20 -15.89 4.40
N SER A 12 66.03 -15.18 3.28
CA SER A 12 66.16 -13.76 2.84
C SER A 12 66.14 -13.75 1.30
N GLY A 13 65.60 -12.68 0.69
CA GLY A 13 65.92 -12.23 -0.67
C GLY A 13 64.96 -12.71 -1.77
N GLY A 14 64.53 -11.91 -2.76
CA GLY A 14 64.86 -10.52 -3.10
C GLY A 14 64.46 -10.20 -4.55
N CYS A 15 63.54 -9.24 -4.70
CA CYS A 15 63.64 -8.02 -5.55
C CYS A 15 64.00 -8.05 -7.06
N ARG A 16 63.11 -7.38 -7.84
CA ARG A 16 63.37 -6.27 -8.83
C ARG A 16 64.06 -6.66 -10.17
N ARG A 17 63.92 -6.00 -11.34
CA ARG A 17 63.25 -4.77 -11.84
C ARG A 17 63.43 -4.70 -13.39
N LEU A 18 62.44 -4.12 -14.07
CA LEU A 18 62.44 -3.03 -15.10
C LEU A 18 63.31 -3.01 -16.40
N ASN A 19 62.64 -2.37 -17.38
CA ASN A 19 63.06 -1.49 -18.52
C ASN A 19 63.19 -2.14 -19.91
N ARG A 20 62.44 -1.74 -20.97
CA ARG A 20 62.16 -0.45 -21.70
C ARG A 20 63.08 -0.24 -22.92
N LEU A 21 62.48 0.23 -24.03
CA LEU A 21 62.99 0.93 -25.25
C LEU A 21 62.50 0.23 -26.55
N ASN A 22 62.28 0.83 -27.73
CA ASN A 22 61.65 2.09 -28.24
C ASN A 22 61.49 1.90 -29.80
N PHE A 23 60.60 2.67 -30.46
CA PHE A 23 60.14 2.62 -31.90
C PHE A 23 61.16 3.03 -33.00
N PRO A 24 60.86 2.90 -34.34
CA PRO A 24 60.24 4.00 -35.16
C PRO A 24 59.31 3.64 -36.39
N THR A 25 58.31 4.52 -36.66
CA THR A 25 57.70 5.10 -37.94
C THR A 25 57.51 4.27 -39.25
N ALA A 26 56.57 4.45 -40.21
CA ALA A 26 55.34 5.21 -40.62
C ALA A 26 54.92 4.61 -42.03
N PRO A 27 53.94 5.06 -42.87
CA PRO A 27 52.89 6.10 -42.78
C PRO A 27 51.45 5.65 -43.20
N THR A 28 50.48 6.57 -43.08
CA THR A 28 49.08 6.52 -43.57
C THR A 28 48.94 6.88 -45.06
N PRO A 29 47.78 6.56 -45.68
CA PRO A 29 46.99 7.66 -46.24
C PRO A 29 45.47 7.55 -46.00
N HIS A 30 44.84 8.73 -46.02
CA HIS A 30 43.41 9.00 -45.87
C HIS A 30 42.53 8.46 -47.02
N HIS A 31 41.34 7.96 -46.69
CA HIS A 31 40.14 8.27 -47.50
C HIS A 31 38.86 8.33 -46.65
N ASN A 32 38.14 9.43 -46.85
CA ASN A 32 36.93 9.87 -46.14
C ASN A 32 35.73 8.95 -46.45
N GLN A 33 35.06 8.46 -45.40
CA GLN A 33 33.71 8.85 -44.96
C GLN A 33 32.62 8.95 -46.04
N GLY A 34 31.70 7.99 -45.97
CA GLY A 34 30.41 8.00 -46.66
C GLY A 34 29.57 6.80 -46.21
N LYS A 35 29.29 6.65 -44.91
CA LYS A 35 28.32 5.65 -44.43
C LYS A 35 26.98 6.32 -44.17
N ALA A 36 26.06 6.15 -45.13
CA ALA A 36 24.64 6.35 -44.96
C ALA A 36 24.18 5.55 -43.73
N LYS A 37 23.78 6.27 -42.68
CA LYS A 37 23.19 5.68 -41.48
C LYS A 37 21.73 5.40 -41.81
N GLN A 38 21.41 4.12 -42.01
CA GLN A 38 20.03 3.65 -42.10
C GLN A 38 19.26 4.17 -40.87
N GLU A 39 18.26 5.01 -41.12
CA GLU A 39 17.26 5.41 -40.12
C GLU A 39 16.45 4.17 -39.75
N GLN A 40 16.73 3.63 -38.57
CA GLN A 40 15.84 2.71 -37.89
C GLN A 40 14.70 3.54 -37.27
N PRO A 41 13.42 3.15 -37.45
CA PRO A 41 12.31 3.86 -36.85
C PRO A 41 12.44 3.79 -35.33
N ARG A 42 12.36 4.97 -34.69
CA ARG A 42 12.34 5.12 -33.23
C ARG A 42 11.14 4.35 -32.69
N LYS A 43 11.38 3.13 -32.20
CA LYS A 43 10.44 2.42 -31.34
C LYS A 43 10.13 3.34 -30.16
N GLY A 44 8.90 3.84 -30.11
CA GLY A 44 8.38 4.52 -28.93
C GLY A 44 8.42 3.53 -27.79
N TYR A 45 9.30 3.78 -26.82
CA TYR A 45 9.29 3.06 -25.55
C TYR A 45 8.07 3.55 -24.76
N GLY A 46 6.92 2.95 -25.03
CA GLY A 46 5.89 2.80 -24.01
C GLY A 46 6.46 1.87 -22.96
N ILE A 47 7.05 2.44 -21.91
CA ILE A 47 7.37 1.69 -20.70
C ILE A 47 6.03 1.44 -20.00
N MET A 48 5.30 0.44 -20.48
CA MET A 48 4.39 -0.31 -19.63
C MET A 48 5.30 -1.25 -18.82
N PRO A 49 5.42 -1.10 -17.50
CA PRO A 49 6.13 -2.10 -16.72
C PRO A 49 5.35 -3.41 -16.84
N ALA A 50 6.03 -4.44 -17.35
CA ALA A 50 5.56 -5.83 -17.40
C ALA A 50 5.55 -6.47 -16.00
N THR A 51 4.95 -5.78 -15.02
CA THR A 51 4.75 -6.25 -13.64
C THR A 51 3.36 -5.90 -13.08
N CYS A 52 2.45 -5.34 -13.90
CA CYS A 52 1.16 -4.83 -13.40
C CYS A 52 0.04 -5.88 -13.22
N LEU A 53 0.29 -7.17 -13.46
CA LEU A 53 -0.77 -8.20 -13.40
C LEU A 53 -0.52 -9.35 -12.42
N GLU A 54 0.65 -9.44 -11.77
CA GLU A 54 1.01 -10.64 -10.99
C GLU A 54 0.97 -10.48 -9.45
N ASP A 55 0.47 -9.37 -8.89
CA ASP A 55 0.70 -9.06 -7.46
C ASP A 55 -0.53 -8.56 -6.67
N PHE A 56 -1.76 -8.72 -7.22
CA PHE A 56 -2.99 -8.04 -6.76
C PHE A 56 -4.15 -8.95 -6.33
N MET A 57 -3.90 -10.20 -5.93
CA MET A 57 -4.98 -11.15 -5.58
C MET A 57 -5.54 -10.97 -4.16
N PHE A 58 -4.67 -10.79 -3.17
CA PHE A 58 -5.04 -10.73 -1.75
C PHE A 58 -5.07 -9.28 -1.24
N PHE A 59 -6.02 -8.95 -0.36
CA PHE A 59 -6.06 -7.64 0.30
C PHE A 59 -4.78 -7.39 1.08
N ARG A 60 -4.12 -6.25 0.84
CA ARG A 60 -2.86 -5.89 1.54
C ARG A 60 -3.13 -5.16 2.84
N GLN A 61 -4.30 -4.56 2.95
CA GLN A 61 -4.81 -3.88 4.13
C GLN A 61 -6.27 -4.25 4.31
N LEU A 62 -6.79 -4.14 5.51
CA LEU A 62 -8.18 -4.44 5.78
C LEU A 62 -8.71 -3.50 6.86
N THR A 63 -9.78 -2.79 6.54
CA THR A 63 -10.64 -2.18 7.56
C THR A 63 -12.03 -2.76 7.43
N VAL A 64 -12.56 -3.23 8.56
CA VAL A 64 -13.83 -3.96 8.63
C VAL A 64 -14.90 -3.07 9.23
N TYR A 65 -16.03 -2.97 8.54
CA TYR A 65 -17.22 -2.30 9.00
C TYR A 65 -18.38 -3.29 9.07
N ARG A 66 -19.24 -3.14 10.06
CA ARG A 66 -20.54 -3.82 10.14
C ARG A 66 -21.58 -2.98 9.41
N LEU A 67 -22.41 -3.60 8.60
CA LEU A 67 -23.54 -2.94 7.96
C LEU A 67 -24.70 -2.78 8.95
N GLU A 68 -25.28 -1.58 8.99
CA GLU A 68 -26.54 -1.33 9.69
C GLU A 68 -27.74 -1.39 8.74
N THR A 69 -27.49 -1.23 7.45
CA THR A 69 -28.47 -1.42 6.38
C THR A 69 -28.46 -2.87 5.90
N PRO A 70 -29.58 -3.41 5.38
CA PRO A 70 -29.60 -4.71 4.73
C PRO A 70 -28.56 -4.80 3.60
N CYS A 71 -27.98 -5.98 3.41
CA CYS A 71 -27.08 -6.22 2.29
C CYS A 71 -27.83 -6.00 0.97
N PRO A 72 -27.26 -5.24 0.02
CA PRO A 72 -27.88 -5.08 -1.30
C PRO A 72 -27.95 -6.42 -2.02
N ASP A 73 -28.94 -6.57 -2.90
CA ASP A 73 -28.95 -7.67 -3.87
C ASP A 73 -27.85 -7.44 -4.90
N PHE A 74 -26.96 -8.41 -5.09
CA PHE A 74 -25.75 -8.25 -5.91
C PHE A 74 -26.06 -8.08 -7.40
N THR A 75 -27.17 -8.65 -7.89
CA THR A 75 -27.60 -8.46 -9.28
C THR A 75 -28.04 -7.01 -9.52
N THR A 76 -28.85 -6.45 -8.63
CA THR A 76 -29.23 -5.03 -8.71
C THR A 76 -28.04 -4.09 -8.48
N LEU A 77 -27.09 -4.48 -7.62
CA LEU A 77 -25.86 -3.73 -7.38
C LEU A 77 -25.05 -3.64 -8.68
N ASP A 78 -24.79 -4.75 -9.37
CA ASP A 78 -24.02 -4.76 -10.63
C ASP A 78 -24.61 -3.80 -11.68
N ALA A 79 -25.93 -3.89 -11.90
CA ALA A 79 -26.64 -3.00 -12.82
C ALA A 79 -26.48 -1.52 -12.40
N THR A 80 -26.56 -1.22 -11.10
CA THR A 80 -26.43 0.15 -10.59
C THR A 80 -25.00 0.68 -10.74
N LEU A 81 -23.98 -0.12 -10.44
CA LEU A 81 -22.58 0.27 -10.56
C LEU A 81 -22.18 0.49 -12.02
N SER A 82 -22.66 -0.38 -12.91
CA SER A 82 -22.41 -0.30 -14.36
C SER A 82 -22.96 0.99 -15.00
N ALA A 83 -23.95 1.63 -14.38
CA ALA A 83 -24.52 2.89 -14.86
C ALA A 83 -23.60 4.11 -14.63
N LYS A 84 -22.60 4.00 -13.73
CA LYS A 84 -21.61 5.04 -13.44
C LYS A 84 -20.17 4.49 -13.56
N PRO A 85 -19.76 4.04 -14.76
CA PRO A 85 -18.42 3.52 -14.94
C PRO A 85 -17.39 4.65 -14.80
N PHE A 86 -16.17 4.29 -14.42
CA PHE A 86 -15.05 5.20 -14.36
C PHE A 86 -14.76 5.78 -15.75
N MET A 87 -14.70 7.10 -15.80
CA MET A 87 -14.27 7.86 -16.98
C MET A 87 -12.97 8.60 -16.64
N PRO A 88 -11.94 8.57 -17.51
CA PRO A 88 -10.73 9.35 -17.30
C PRO A 88 -11.01 10.85 -17.11
N THR A 89 -10.12 11.52 -16.39
CA THR A 89 -10.20 12.96 -16.14
C THR A 89 -10.20 13.75 -17.45
N ARG A 90 -11.14 14.69 -17.56
CA ARG A 90 -11.14 15.69 -18.64
C ARG A 90 -10.01 16.70 -18.43
N ALA A 91 -9.64 17.42 -19.49
CA ALA A 91 -8.50 18.34 -19.49
C ALA A 91 -8.49 19.36 -18.33
N GLN A 92 -9.67 19.84 -17.90
CA GLN A 92 -9.83 20.83 -16.82
C GLN A 92 -10.41 20.22 -15.54
N GLN A 93 -10.45 18.89 -15.42
CA GLN A 93 -10.99 18.18 -14.27
C GLN A 93 -9.84 17.68 -13.38
N VAL A 94 -9.84 18.11 -12.11
CA VAL A 94 -8.78 17.74 -11.14
C VAL A 94 -8.89 16.28 -10.74
N GLU A 95 -10.10 15.78 -10.56
CA GLU A 95 -10.35 14.43 -10.08
C GLU A 95 -11.54 13.81 -10.81
N SER A 96 -11.41 12.53 -11.17
CA SER A 96 -12.51 11.69 -11.63
C SER A 96 -12.57 10.42 -10.80
N VAL A 97 -13.78 9.98 -10.48
CA VAL A 97 -14.06 8.80 -9.66
C VAL A 97 -15.20 8.04 -10.33
N GLY A 98 -15.10 6.71 -10.37
CA GLY A 98 -16.18 5.85 -10.84
C GLY A 98 -15.88 4.38 -10.66
N TRP A 99 -16.84 3.54 -11.03
CA TRP A 99 -16.75 2.09 -10.85
C TRP A 99 -15.95 1.43 -11.98
N GLN A 100 -15.24 0.36 -11.66
CA GLN A 100 -14.52 -0.46 -12.63
C GLN A 100 -15.00 -1.92 -12.51
N PRO A 101 -15.02 -2.69 -13.63
CA PRO A 101 -15.25 -4.12 -13.56
C PRO A 101 -14.30 -4.82 -12.57
N ALA A 102 -14.88 -5.65 -11.70
CA ALA A 102 -14.15 -6.43 -10.71
C ALA A 102 -13.59 -7.74 -11.31
N LEU A 103 -14.34 -8.34 -12.25
CA LEU A 103 -13.99 -9.55 -12.98
C LEU A 103 -14.56 -9.48 -14.40
N GLY A 104 -13.72 -9.68 -15.42
CA GLY A 104 -14.12 -9.53 -16.82
C GLY A 104 -14.89 -8.23 -17.09
N THR A 105 -16.19 -8.34 -17.38
CA THR A 105 -17.10 -7.22 -17.63
C THR A 105 -18.04 -6.90 -16.46
N LEU A 106 -18.04 -7.73 -15.41
CA LEU A 106 -18.91 -7.59 -14.25
C LEU A 106 -18.35 -6.55 -13.28
N PHE A 107 -19.19 -5.61 -12.85
CA PHE A 107 -18.83 -4.60 -11.85
C PHE A 107 -18.89 -5.16 -10.43
N VAL A 108 -19.67 -6.22 -10.24
CA VAL A 108 -19.72 -7.02 -9.03
C VAL A 108 -19.21 -8.43 -9.32
N HIS A 109 -18.17 -8.84 -8.62
CA HIS A 109 -17.70 -10.22 -8.63
C HIS A 109 -18.18 -10.92 -7.36
N GLU A 110 -19.24 -11.72 -7.50
CA GLU A 110 -19.79 -12.51 -6.39
C GLU A 110 -19.07 -13.86 -6.26
N THR A 111 -18.63 -14.17 -5.04
CA THR A 111 -18.09 -15.47 -4.66
C THR A 111 -18.55 -15.82 -3.24
N ASP A 112 -19.20 -16.98 -3.06
CA ASP A 112 -19.62 -17.50 -1.75
C ASP A 112 -20.41 -16.50 -0.87
N GLY A 113 -21.38 -15.80 -1.47
CA GLY A 113 -22.21 -14.80 -0.78
C GLY A 113 -21.45 -13.54 -0.35
N ALA A 114 -20.27 -13.31 -0.91
CA ALA A 114 -19.52 -12.07 -0.80
C ALA A 114 -19.32 -11.44 -2.17
N ALA A 115 -19.42 -10.11 -2.26
CA ALA A 115 -19.34 -9.37 -3.52
C ALA A 115 -18.16 -8.40 -3.51
N ARG A 116 -17.20 -8.60 -4.41
CA ARG A 116 -16.10 -7.66 -4.63
C ARG A 116 -16.52 -6.55 -5.60
N ILE A 117 -16.15 -5.33 -5.25
CA ILE A 117 -16.35 -4.11 -6.05
C ILE A 117 -15.05 -3.30 -6.12
N VAL A 118 -14.87 -2.56 -7.20
CA VAL A 118 -13.65 -1.76 -7.44
C VAL A 118 -14.02 -0.32 -7.78
N LEU A 119 -13.52 0.61 -6.98
CA LEU A 119 -13.61 2.03 -7.24
C LEU A 119 -12.30 2.53 -7.81
N GLN A 120 -12.34 3.09 -9.01
CA GLN A 120 -11.22 3.72 -9.67
C GLN A 120 -11.28 5.23 -9.47
N ARG A 121 -10.12 5.80 -9.18
CA ARG A 121 -9.90 7.24 -9.07
C ARG A 121 -8.77 7.64 -10.00
N GLU A 122 -8.89 8.82 -10.58
CA GLU A 122 -7.81 9.48 -11.30
C GLU A 122 -7.73 10.94 -10.84
N GLU A 123 -6.54 11.39 -10.48
CA GLU A 123 -6.27 12.75 -10.05
C GLU A 123 -5.15 13.36 -10.90
N ARG A 124 -5.36 14.59 -11.35
CA ARG A 124 -4.34 15.43 -11.96
C ARG A 124 -3.90 16.47 -10.95
N SER A 125 -2.62 16.45 -10.59
CA SER A 125 -2.05 17.40 -9.65
C SER A 125 -0.91 18.17 -10.31
N VAL A 126 -0.99 19.50 -10.29
CA VAL A 126 0.15 20.37 -10.64
C VAL A 126 0.85 20.74 -9.32
N PRO A 127 2.18 20.55 -9.20
CA PRO A 127 2.89 20.94 -7.98
C PRO A 127 2.70 22.43 -7.66
N ALA A 128 2.36 22.74 -6.40
CA ALA A 128 2.07 24.12 -5.97
C ALA A 128 3.23 25.10 -6.23
N ALA A 129 4.48 24.62 -6.20
CA ALA A 129 5.65 25.44 -6.53
C ALA A 129 5.60 25.95 -7.98
N VAL A 130 5.24 25.08 -8.94
CA VAL A 130 5.14 25.43 -10.37
C VAL A 130 4.02 26.43 -10.60
N VAL A 131 2.87 26.24 -9.95
CA VAL A 131 1.73 27.17 -10.06
C VAL A 131 2.12 28.56 -9.54
N ARG A 132 2.82 28.62 -8.39
CA ARG A 132 3.26 29.89 -7.80
C ARG A 132 4.27 30.61 -8.69
N GLU A 133 5.29 29.90 -9.15
CA GLU A 133 6.34 30.47 -10.00
C GLU A 133 5.77 31.03 -11.31
N GLU A 134 4.91 30.26 -11.99
CA GLU A 134 4.28 30.69 -13.24
C GLU A 134 3.30 31.85 -13.02
N ALA A 135 2.55 31.85 -11.91
CA ALA A 135 1.67 32.97 -11.55
C ALA A 135 2.47 34.26 -11.29
N ASP A 136 3.57 34.17 -10.56
CA ASP A 136 4.45 35.31 -10.29
C ASP A 136 5.11 35.82 -11.58
N ASN A 137 5.52 34.92 -12.49
CA ASN A 137 6.07 35.29 -13.79
C ASN A 137 5.04 36.04 -14.65
N ARG A 138 3.79 35.56 -14.71
CA ARG A 138 2.70 36.24 -15.45
C ARG A 138 2.33 37.57 -14.83
N LEU A 139 2.34 37.69 -13.49
CA LEU A 139 2.11 38.96 -12.81
C LEU A 139 3.24 39.95 -13.03
N ARG A 140 4.50 39.52 -12.99
CA ARG A 140 5.66 40.37 -13.33
C ARG A 140 5.58 40.87 -14.77
N ALA A 141 5.19 40.01 -15.71
CA ALA A 141 5.01 40.40 -17.11
C ALA A 141 3.87 41.43 -17.30
N ARG A 142 2.80 41.35 -16.49
CA ARG A 142 1.71 42.35 -16.48
C ARG A 142 2.07 43.63 -15.73
N GLY A 143 2.90 43.54 -14.69
CA GLY A 143 3.23 44.59 -13.73
C GLY A 143 4.12 45.73 -14.25
N GLY A 144 4.46 45.74 -15.55
CA GLY A 144 5.14 46.89 -16.17
C GLY A 144 4.32 48.19 -16.18
N ALA A 145 3.02 48.17 -15.80
CA ALA A 145 2.14 49.34 -15.84
C ALA A 145 1.37 49.66 -14.54
N THR A 146 1.24 48.75 -13.57
CA THR A 146 0.34 48.92 -12.40
C THR A 146 0.87 48.20 -11.15
N GLY A 147 1.76 48.85 -10.38
CA GLY A 147 2.04 48.55 -8.95
C GLY A 147 2.42 47.12 -8.54
N GLU A 148 2.54 46.88 -7.24
CA GLU A 148 2.66 45.52 -6.69
C GLU A 148 1.29 44.82 -6.66
N PRO A 149 1.19 43.55 -7.11
CA PRO A 149 -0.07 42.84 -7.13
C PRO A 149 -0.55 42.51 -5.71
N THR A 150 -1.85 42.71 -5.49
CA THR A 150 -2.54 42.38 -4.24
C THR A 150 -2.60 40.87 -4.01
N ARG A 151 -2.89 40.46 -2.76
CA ARG A 151 -3.06 39.04 -2.41
C ARG A 151 -4.18 38.37 -3.21
N ALA A 152 -5.27 39.09 -3.48
CA ALA A 152 -6.40 38.58 -4.26
C ALA A 152 -6.01 38.33 -5.71
N GLU A 153 -5.28 39.25 -6.34
CA GLU A 153 -4.79 39.11 -7.72
C GLU A 153 -3.81 37.94 -7.86
N ARG A 154 -2.93 37.73 -6.87
CA ARG A 154 -2.04 36.56 -6.82
C ARG A 154 -2.83 35.25 -6.76
N SER A 155 -3.85 35.16 -5.90
CA SER A 155 -4.69 33.97 -5.81
C SER A 155 -5.42 33.69 -7.11
N ALA A 156 -6.08 34.71 -7.69
CA ALA A 156 -6.79 34.58 -8.95
C ALA A 156 -5.86 34.17 -10.11
N MET A 157 -4.61 34.67 -10.11
CA MET A 157 -3.62 34.25 -11.10
C MET A 157 -3.19 32.79 -10.89
N GLN A 158 -2.99 32.34 -9.64
CA GLN A 158 -2.66 30.95 -9.34
C GLN A 158 -3.78 30.01 -9.81
N ASP A 159 -5.04 30.37 -9.60
CA ASP A 159 -6.19 29.59 -10.06
C ASP A 159 -6.25 29.52 -11.60
N ALA A 160 -6.01 30.64 -12.29
CA ALA A 160 -5.95 30.67 -13.75
C ALA A 160 -4.79 29.83 -14.31
N VAL A 161 -3.60 29.95 -13.72
CA VAL A 161 -2.42 29.15 -14.08
C VAL A 161 -2.68 27.67 -13.84
N MET A 162 -3.33 27.31 -12.72
CA MET A 162 -3.68 25.93 -12.42
C MET A 162 -4.58 25.36 -13.52
N LEU A 163 -5.62 26.09 -13.95
CA LEU A 163 -6.52 25.66 -15.04
C LEU A 163 -5.80 25.49 -16.38
N ASP A 164 -4.79 26.33 -16.67
CA ASP A 164 -3.99 26.25 -17.89
C ASP A 164 -2.99 25.08 -17.89
N LEU A 165 -2.47 24.74 -16.71
CA LEU A 165 -1.47 23.67 -16.54
C LEU A 165 -2.11 22.30 -16.31
N LEU A 166 -3.36 22.24 -15.86
CA LEU A 166 -4.07 20.98 -15.59
C LEU A 166 -4.15 20.02 -16.79
N PRO A 167 -4.36 20.48 -18.05
CA PRO A 167 -4.32 19.60 -19.22
C PRO A 167 -2.98 18.91 -19.43
N GLN A 168 -1.88 19.54 -18.98
CA GLN A 168 -0.50 19.04 -19.09
C GLN A 168 -0.08 18.18 -17.90
N ALA A 169 -0.84 18.22 -16.80
CA ALA A 169 -0.56 17.44 -15.61
C ALA A 169 -0.76 15.94 -15.88
N PHE A 170 0.22 15.13 -15.47
CA PHE A 170 0.12 13.68 -15.58
C PHE A 170 -0.96 13.15 -14.63
N PRO A 171 -1.93 12.36 -15.14
CA PRO A 171 -2.93 11.74 -14.29
C PRO A 171 -2.29 10.66 -13.43
N ARG A 172 -2.68 10.63 -12.15
CA ARG A 172 -2.34 9.57 -11.20
C ARG A 172 -3.58 8.77 -10.89
N GLN A 173 -3.54 7.50 -11.24
CA GLN A 173 -4.62 6.56 -10.98
C GLN A 173 -4.42 5.87 -9.63
N GLY A 174 -5.52 5.58 -8.97
CA GLY A 174 -5.55 4.79 -7.75
C GLY A 174 -6.84 4.01 -7.64
N GLN A 175 -6.75 2.78 -7.13
CA GLN A 175 -7.90 1.92 -6.90
C GLN A 175 -8.14 1.74 -5.40
N THR A 176 -9.41 1.59 -5.05
CA THR A 176 -9.85 1.12 -3.74
C THR A 176 -10.82 -0.02 -3.98
N GLN A 177 -10.52 -1.20 -3.42
CA GLN A 177 -11.39 -2.36 -3.51
C GLN A 177 -12.18 -2.51 -2.21
N ALA A 178 -13.38 -3.09 -2.30
CA ALA A 178 -14.13 -3.53 -1.15
C ALA A 178 -14.82 -4.86 -1.43
N ILE A 179 -15.07 -5.62 -0.37
CA ILE A 179 -15.90 -6.82 -0.38
C ILE A 179 -17.08 -6.60 0.55
N ILE A 180 -18.28 -6.85 0.05
CA ILE A 180 -19.52 -6.85 0.83
C ILE A 180 -19.85 -8.30 1.14
N ASP A 181 -19.72 -8.71 2.40
CA ASP A 181 -20.02 -10.07 2.85
C ASP A 181 -21.44 -10.14 3.41
N ALA A 182 -22.37 -10.73 2.62
CA ALA A 182 -23.76 -10.88 3.02
C ALA A 182 -23.91 -11.86 4.20
N LYS A 183 -23.04 -12.88 4.31
CA LYS A 183 -23.13 -13.90 5.35
C LYS A 183 -22.84 -13.33 6.74
N GLN A 184 -21.87 -12.42 6.83
CA GLN A 184 -21.49 -11.76 8.08
C GLN A 184 -22.11 -10.37 8.25
N THR A 185 -22.83 -9.86 7.25
CA THR A 185 -23.38 -8.48 7.22
C THR A 185 -22.28 -7.42 7.43
N GLN A 186 -21.16 -7.59 6.72
CA GLN A 186 -19.96 -6.76 6.86
C GLN A 186 -19.49 -6.23 5.52
N VAL A 187 -18.69 -5.16 5.58
CA VAL A 187 -17.95 -4.62 4.44
C VAL A 187 -16.49 -4.49 4.80
N TRP A 188 -15.66 -5.02 3.91
CA TRP A 188 -14.23 -5.13 4.04
C TRP A 188 -13.60 -4.23 3.01
N PHE A 189 -12.85 -3.22 3.45
CA PHE A 189 -12.15 -2.31 2.54
C PHE A 189 -10.68 -2.70 2.45
N ASP A 190 -10.12 -2.81 1.24
CA ASP A 190 -8.68 -3.05 1.01
C ASP A 190 -7.85 -1.78 1.23
N THR A 191 -8.06 -1.14 2.37
CA THR A 191 -7.33 0.05 2.78
C THR A 191 -7.51 0.31 4.25
N ALA A 192 -6.44 0.73 4.91
CA ALA A 192 -6.47 1.28 6.27
C ALA A 192 -6.63 2.81 6.28
N THR A 193 -6.87 3.46 5.14
CA THR A 193 -6.99 4.92 5.04
C THR A 193 -8.45 5.35 5.11
N ALA A 194 -8.83 6.05 6.19
CA ALA A 194 -10.21 6.50 6.41
C ALA A 194 -10.80 7.29 5.22
N THR A 195 -10.03 8.20 4.63
CA THR A 195 -10.51 9.01 3.48
C THR A 195 -10.85 8.17 2.24
N LYS A 196 -10.16 7.04 2.03
CA LYS A 196 -10.49 6.12 0.93
C LYS A 196 -11.77 5.32 1.23
N VAL A 197 -11.95 4.89 2.48
CA VAL A 197 -13.18 4.22 2.95
C VAL A 197 -14.37 5.16 2.80
N GLU A 198 -14.26 6.39 3.27
CA GLU A 198 -15.32 7.41 3.17
C GLU A 198 -15.70 7.69 1.73
N ARG A 199 -14.71 7.84 0.82
CA ARG A 199 -14.98 8.05 -0.61
C ARG A 199 -15.75 6.89 -1.23
N LEU A 200 -15.34 5.65 -0.99
CA LEU A 200 -16.04 4.47 -1.52
C LEU A 200 -17.45 4.38 -0.94
N SER A 201 -17.61 4.66 0.34
CA SER A 201 -18.90 4.67 1.03
C SER A 201 -19.84 5.76 0.52
N LEU A 202 -19.30 6.93 0.17
CA LEU A 202 -20.07 8.00 -0.47
C LEU A 202 -20.58 7.56 -1.83
N GLN A 203 -19.74 6.93 -2.65
CA GLN A 203 -20.13 6.41 -3.96
C GLN A 203 -21.19 5.30 -3.85
N LEU A 204 -21.08 4.41 -2.86
CA LEU A 204 -22.12 3.41 -2.58
C LEU A 204 -23.42 4.06 -2.12
N ARG A 205 -23.36 5.10 -1.29
CA ARG A 205 -24.55 5.85 -0.89
C ARG A 205 -25.22 6.56 -2.07
N GLU A 206 -24.45 7.09 -3.01
CA GLU A 206 -25.00 7.68 -4.23
C GLU A 206 -25.63 6.65 -5.17
N ALA A 207 -25.11 5.42 -5.17
CA ALA A 207 -25.64 4.31 -5.98
C ALA A 207 -26.91 3.70 -5.35
N LEU A 208 -26.87 3.42 -4.05
CA LEU A 208 -27.89 2.63 -3.34
C LEU A 208 -28.87 3.47 -2.52
N GLY A 209 -28.58 4.76 -2.30
CA GLY A 209 -29.36 5.67 -1.46
C GLY A 209 -29.17 5.44 0.04
N GLN A 210 -29.47 4.24 0.53
CA GLN A 210 -29.33 3.86 1.94
C GLN A 210 -28.07 3.02 2.15
N TRP A 211 -27.03 3.65 2.68
CA TRP A 211 -25.77 2.98 3.04
C TRP A 211 -25.25 3.48 4.38
N ARG A 212 -25.37 2.64 5.42
CA ARG A 212 -24.88 2.92 6.78
C ARG A 212 -24.07 1.74 7.29
N MET A 213 -22.95 2.08 7.91
CA MET A 213 -22.01 1.11 8.43
C MET A 213 -21.24 1.72 9.60
N VAL A 214 -20.80 0.87 10.51
CA VAL A 214 -20.04 1.26 11.71
C VAL A 214 -18.76 0.43 11.82
N PRO A 215 -17.64 0.99 12.31
CA PRO A 215 -16.39 0.23 12.47
C PRO A 215 -16.63 -1.02 13.32
N LEU A 216 -16.15 -2.19 12.89
CA LEU A 216 -16.41 -3.44 13.59
C LEU A 216 -15.82 -3.47 15.01
N PHE A 217 -14.61 -2.91 15.17
CA PHE A 217 -13.88 -2.88 16.43
C PHE A 217 -13.91 -1.52 17.14
N GLY A 218 -14.81 -0.61 16.74
CA GLY A 218 -14.80 0.78 17.20
C GLY A 218 -15.02 0.98 18.71
N SER A 219 -15.57 -0.01 19.42
CA SER A 219 -15.80 0.03 20.87
C SER A 219 -14.68 -0.62 21.69
N GLN A 220 -13.69 -1.24 21.06
CA GLN A 220 -12.68 -2.03 21.76
C GLN A 220 -11.41 -1.22 22.03
N ASP A 221 -10.83 -1.39 23.23
CA ASP A 221 -9.50 -0.86 23.54
C ASP A 221 -8.43 -1.82 23.05
N ILE A 222 -8.22 -1.83 21.73
CA ILE A 222 -7.27 -2.73 21.06
C ILE A 222 -5.85 -2.48 21.56
N SER A 223 -5.46 -1.22 21.81
CA SER A 223 -4.12 -0.89 22.31
C SER A 223 -3.80 -1.60 23.64
N SER A 224 -4.77 -1.66 24.55
CA SER A 224 -4.60 -2.38 25.81
C SER A 224 -4.54 -3.91 25.61
N HIS A 225 -5.32 -4.48 24.67
CA HIS A 225 -5.20 -5.90 24.31
C HIS A 225 -3.81 -6.24 23.74
N LEU A 226 -3.32 -5.43 22.79
CA LEU A 226 -2.00 -5.62 22.19
C LEU A 226 -0.88 -5.55 23.23
N SER A 227 -0.99 -4.61 24.17
CA SER A 227 -0.03 -4.45 25.26
C SER A 227 -0.05 -5.66 26.20
N ALA A 228 -1.25 -6.18 26.54
CA ALA A 228 -1.40 -7.36 27.37
C ALA A 228 -0.83 -8.63 26.69
N TRP A 229 -1.07 -8.80 25.39
CA TRP A 229 -0.54 -9.95 24.64
C TRP A 229 0.98 -9.93 24.55
N LEU A 230 1.56 -8.75 24.34
CA LEU A 230 3.01 -8.60 24.32
C LEU A 230 3.65 -8.84 25.69
N LEU A 231 2.97 -8.43 26.78
CA LEU A 231 3.43 -8.64 28.16
C LEU A 231 3.32 -10.10 28.63
N GLY A 232 2.26 -10.80 28.21
CA GLY A 232 1.96 -12.17 28.60
C GLY A 232 2.12 -13.13 27.42
N ALA A 233 0.99 -13.62 26.93
CA ALA A 233 0.94 -14.51 25.79
C ALA A 233 -0.13 -14.03 24.79
N PRO A 234 0.08 -14.27 23.48
CA PRO A 234 -0.97 -14.04 22.51
C PRO A 234 -2.14 -15.03 22.72
N PRO A 235 -3.34 -14.66 22.28
CA PRO A 235 -4.52 -15.52 22.34
C PRO A 235 -4.36 -16.76 21.47
N LEU A 236 -5.09 -17.84 21.79
CA LEU A 236 -5.02 -19.10 21.05
C LEU A 236 -5.23 -18.87 19.53
N GLY A 237 -4.36 -19.47 18.73
CA GLY A 237 -4.38 -19.34 17.26
C GLY A 237 -3.69 -18.10 16.72
N PHE A 238 -3.14 -17.25 17.58
CA PHE A 238 -2.29 -16.11 17.21
C PHE A 238 -0.89 -16.27 17.78
N GLU A 239 0.10 -15.89 16.98
CA GLU A 239 1.49 -15.79 17.39
C GLU A 239 1.99 -14.36 17.20
N ILE A 240 2.93 -13.92 18.04
CA ILE A 240 3.53 -12.58 17.92
C ILE A 240 4.64 -12.64 16.87
N GLY A 241 4.63 -11.69 15.94
CA GLY A 241 5.64 -11.53 14.91
C GLY A 241 6.89 -10.77 15.38
N GLU A 242 7.53 -10.06 14.47
CA GLU A 242 8.82 -9.42 14.70
C GLU A 242 8.77 -7.88 14.63
N ALA A 243 7.56 -7.32 14.60
CA ALA A 243 7.34 -5.89 14.49
C ALA A 243 6.28 -5.41 15.49
N ALA A 244 6.59 -4.28 16.13
CA ALA A 244 5.67 -3.58 17.01
C ALA A 244 5.94 -2.08 16.93
N LYS A 245 4.90 -1.29 17.20
CA LYS A 245 5.00 0.15 17.37
C LYS A 245 4.42 0.52 18.72
N LEU A 246 5.21 1.16 19.56
CA LEU A 246 4.82 1.66 20.86
C LEU A 246 4.67 3.17 20.80
N VAL A 247 3.73 3.70 21.55
CA VAL A 247 3.45 5.13 21.67
C VAL A 247 3.31 5.51 23.14
N ASP A 248 3.92 6.62 23.53
CA ASP A 248 3.61 7.29 24.78
C ASP A 248 2.42 8.22 24.57
N LEU A 249 1.33 7.98 25.30
CA LEU A 249 0.12 8.79 25.21
C LEU A 249 0.29 10.18 25.84
N ARG A 250 1.32 10.41 26.66
CA ARG A 250 1.58 11.68 27.35
C ARG A 250 2.44 12.61 26.51
N GLU A 251 3.59 12.12 26.06
CA GLU A 251 4.56 12.92 25.32
C GLU A 251 4.40 12.80 23.80
N GLY A 252 3.69 11.78 23.31
CA GLY A 252 3.57 11.50 21.87
C GLY A 252 4.81 10.87 21.26
N SER A 253 5.79 10.50 22.08
CA SER A 253 6.99 9.78 21.63
C SER A 253 6.58 8.41 21.07
N THR A 254 7.30 7.94 20.06
CA THR A 254 6.98 6.69 19.35
C THR A 254 8.25 5.86 19.17
N ILE A 255 8.17 4.58 19.50
CA ILE A 255 9.22 3.60 19.23
C ILE A 255 8.70 2.60 18.22
N THR A 256 9.45 2.38 17.13
CA THR A 256 9.12 1.36 16.13
C THR A 256 10.20 0.30 16.14
N VAL A 257 9.77 -0.94 16.36
CA VAL A 257 10.59 -2.14 16.35
C VAL A 257 10.25 -2.94 15.10
N ALA A 258 11.26 -3.43 14.40
CA ALA A 258 11.10 -4.27 13.22
C ALA A 258 12.24 -5.27 13.11
N LYS A 259 11.92 -6.51 12.70
CA LYS A 259 12.87 -7.62 12.55
C LYS A 259 13.58 -7.97 13.87
N LEU A 260 12.84 -7.92 14.97
CA LEU A 260 13.28 -8.35 16.29
C LEU A 260 12.32 -9.41 16.80
N ALA A 261 12.83 -10.54 17.29
CA ALA A 261 11.98 -11.56 17.89
C ALA A 261 11.28 -10.97 19.13
N LEU A 262 9.94 -10.92 19.10
CA LEU A 262 9.12 -10.49 20.21
C LEU A 262 8.49 -11.71 20.89
N PRO A 263 8.34 -11.73 22.23
CA PRO A 263 8.67 -10.66 23.18
C PRO A 263 10.18 -10.51 23.44
N ASP A 264 10.66 -9.26 23.54
CA ASP A 264 12.05 -8.91 23.86
C ASP A 264 12.11 -8.08 25.16
N PRO A 265 13.02 -8.36 26.13
CA PRO A 265 13.07 -7.67 27.41
C PRO A 265 13.24 -6.13 27.31
N HIS A 266 13.93 -5.62 26.30
CA HIS A 266 14.12 -4.18 26.12
C HIS A 266 12.84 -3.50 25.65
N VAL A 267 12.07 -4.17 24.78
CA VAL A 267 10.77 -3.67 24.35
C VAL A 267 9.78 -3.67 25.52
N MET A 268 9.80 -4.74 26.32
CA MET A 268 8.96 -4.92 27.50
C MET A 268 9.20 -3.86 28.58
N ALA A 269 10.45 -3.44 28.77
CA ALA A 269 10.80 -2.37 29.70
C ALA A 269 10.03 -1.08 29.39
N HIS A 270 9.88 -0.71 28.11
CA HIS A 270 9.12 0.47 27.71
C HIS A 270 7.62 0.35 27.98
N LEU A 271 7.04 -0.86 27.91
CA LEU A 271 5.65 -1.07 28.35
C LEU A 271 5.51 -0.87 29.87
N HIS A 272 6.47 -1.34 30.66
CA HIS A 272 6.47 -1.13 32.11
C HIS A 272 6.65 0.35 32.49
N GLU A 273 7.36 1.13 31.68
CA GLU A 273 7.51 2.59 31.82
C GLU A 273 6.23 3.37 31.46
N GLY A 274 5.20 2.69 30.93
CA GLY A 274 3.88 3.25 30.67
C GLY A 274 3.57 3.53 29.20
N MET A 275 4.44 3.12 28.27
CA MET A 275 4.10 3.16 26.85
C MET A 275 3.08 2.07 26.49
N LYS A 276 2.24 2.35 25.49
CA LYS A 276 1.26 1.39 24.97
C LYS A 276 1.62 0.93 23.57
N VAL A 277 1.18 -0.27 23.21
CA VAL A 277 1.32 -0.79 21.84
C VAL A 277 0.24 -0.16 20.95
N ASP A 278 0.66 0.56 19.92
CA ASP A 278 -0.18 1.10 18.84
C ASP A 278 -0.38 0.08 17.72
N GLN A 279 0.66 -0.71 17.42
CA GLN A 279 0.64 -1.72 16.37
C GLN A 279 1.42 -2.96 16.80
N LEU A 280 0.86 -4.16 16.60
CA LEU A 280 1.54 -5.44 16.86
C LEU A 280 1.41 -6.39 15.67
N GLU A 281 2.52 -7.02 15.28
CA GLU A 281 2.53 -8.00 14.20
C GLU A 281 2.05 -9.32 14.77
N LEU A 282 1.08 -9.92 14.10
CA LEU A 282 0.47 -11.18 14.47
C LEU A 282 0.50 -12.14 13.29
N ILE A 283 0.61 -13.42 13.60
CA ILE A 283 0.49 -14.52 12.66
C ILE A 283 -0.69 -15.36 13.12
N TRP A 284 -1.73 -15.44 12.30
CA TRP A 284 -2.93 -16.22 12.60
C TRP A 284 -2.83 -17.61 11.98
N GLN A 285 -2.88 -18.63 12.83
CA GLN A 285 -2.87 -20.06 12.49
C GLN A 285 -1.79 -20.45 11.48
N GLU A 286 -0.64 -19.78 11.54
CA GLU A 286 0.45 -19.88 10.57
C GLU A 286 0.05 -19.52 9.11
N GLN A 287 -1.22 -19.16 8.83
CA GLN A 287 -1.78 -18.90 7.50
C GLN A 287 -1.68 -17.45 7.03
N ILE A 288 -1.86 -16.48 7.94
CA ILE A 288 -1.88 -15.05 7.58
C ILE A 288 -1.06 -14.25 8.58
N ARG A 289 -0.05 -13.54 8.07
CA ARG A 289 0.73 -12.55 8.81
C ARG A 289 0.20 -11.15 8.56
N PHE A 290 0.00 -10.37 9.60
CA PHE A 290 -0.52 -8.99 9.48
C PHE A 290 -0.12 -8.13 10.67
N MET A 291 -0.23 -6.82 10.50
CA MET A 291 -0.03 -5.80 11.53
C MET A 291 -1.41 -5.34 12.02
N LEU A 292 -1.79 -5.71 13.24
CA LEU A 292 -3.01 -5.18 13.88
C LEU A 292 -2.70 -3.82 14.49
N LYS A 293 -3.51 -2.81 14.18
CA LYS A 293 -3.39 -1.47 14.74
C LYS A 293 -4.45 -1.20 15.80
N ALA A 294 -4.18 -0.24 16.68
CA ALA A 294 -5.08 0.21 17.72
C ALA A 294 -6.41 0.79 17.20
N ASP A 295 -6.46 1.26 15.94
CA ASP A 295 -7.69 1.72 15.28
C ASP A 295 -8.56 0.57 14.71
N GLY A 296 -8.12 -0.68 14.85
CA GLY A 296 -8.80 -1.88 14.36
C GLY A 296 -8.56 -2.18 12.88
N SER A 297 -7.72 -1.40 12.20
CA SER A 297 -7.26 -1.74 10.85
C SER A 297 -6.14 -2.78 10.90
N LEU A 298 -6.15 -3.68 9.92
CA LEU A 298 -5.07 -4.61 9.65
C LEU A 298 -4.25 -4.05 8.48
N ALA A 299 -2.94 -4.04 8.63
CA ALA A 299 -2.01 -3.61 7.59
C ALA A 299 -1.00 -4.70 7.27
N ARG A 300 -0.33 -4.59 6.11
CA ARG A 300 0.73 -5.51 5.68
C ARG A 300 0.28 -6.98 5.74
N ILE A 301 -0.98 -7.22 5.35
CA ILE A 301 -1.54 -8.57 5.30
C ILE A 301 -0.76 -9.35 4.25
N LYS A 302 -0.26 -10.51 4.66
CA LYS A 302 0.53 -11.42 3.84
C LYS A 302 0.03 -12.84 4.10
N PRO A 303 -0.59 -13.49 3.10
CA PRO A 303 -0.83 -14.92 3.20
C PRO A 303 0.52 -15.66 3.24
N THR A 304 0.58 -16.76 3.96
CA THR A 304 1.74 -17.66 4.01
C THR A 304 1.55 -18.81 3.02
N GLU A 305 2.59 -19.61 2.81
CA GLU A 305 2.56 -20.79 1.94
C GLU A 305 1.58 -21.87 2.42
N GLN A 306 1.17 -21.84 3.69
CA GLN A 306 0.21 -22.78 4.25
C GLN A 306 -1.24 -22.45 3.86
N LEU A 307 -1.50 -21.20 3.45
CA LEU A 307 -2.81 -20.82 2.96
C LEU A 307 -3.02 -21.42 1.56
N GLY A 308 -4.03 -22.29 1.41
CA GLY A 308 -4.34 -22.94 0.14
C GLY A 308 -3.44 -24.12 -0.23
N ALA A 309 -2.57 -24.60 0.68
CA ALA A 309 -1.73 -25.77 0.45
C ALA A 309 -2.54 -27.03 0.08
N GLU A 310 -3.78 -27.15 0.57
CA GLU A 310 -4.71 -28.25 0.26
C GLU A 310 -5.42 -28.10 -1.10
N GLU A 311 -5.45 -26.89 -1.68
CA GLU A 311 -6.17 -26.56 -2.93
C GLU A 311 -5.24 -26.50 -4.17
N SER A 312 -3.94 -26.73 -3.98
CA SER A 312 -2.85 -26.51 -4.95
C SER A 312 -2.76 -27.57 -6.09
N GLY A 313 -3.88 -28.14 -6.50
CA GLY A 313 -3.94 -29.27 -7.45
C GLY A 313 -4.18 -28.93 -8.93
N GLU A 314 -4.75 -27.76 -9.25
CA GLU A 314 -5.17 -27.44 -10.62
C GLU A 314 -4.55 -26.15 -11.13
N ILE A 315 -3.82 -26.24 -12.24
CA ILE A 315 -3.41 -25.07 -13.02
C ILE A 315 -4.64 -24.61 -13.79
N ILE A 316 -5.13 -23.43 -13.45
CA ILE A 316 -6.27 -22.82 -14.14
C ILE A 316 -5.72 -21.92 -15.26
N ASP A 317 -5.94 -22.32 -16.51
CA ASP A 317 -5.46 -21.57 -17.68
C ASP A 317 -6.26 -20.27 -17.94
N ASP A 318 -7.46 -20.16 -17.38
CA ASP A 318 -8.33 -18.99 -17.50
C ASP A 318 -8.10 -18.00 -16.34
N ALA A 319 -7.68 -16.78 -16.69
CA ALA A 319 -7.36 -15.75 -15.70
C ALA A 319 -8.56 -15.32 -14.84
N ASP A 320 -9.78 -15.33 -15.38
CA ASP A 320 -10.98 -14.99 -14.62
C ASP A 320 -11.36 -16.12 -13.65
N GLN A 321 -11.18 -17.38 -14.06
CA GLN A 321 -11.38 -18.53 -13.18
C GLN A 321 -10.35 -18.57 -12.03
N GLN A 322 -9.08 -18.26 -12.31
CA GLN A 322 -8.06 -18.15 -11.28
C GLN A 322 -8.44 -17.07 -10.25
N ARG A 323 -8.88 -15.90 -10.72
CA ARG A 323 -9.32 -14.81 -9.85
C ARG A 323 -10.55 -15.18 -8.99
N ASP A 324 -11.48 -16.00 -9.49
CA ASP A 324 -12.59 -16.52 -8.68
C ASP A 324 -12.10 -17.46 -7.58
N ALA A 325 -11.20 -18.38 -7.92
CA ALA A 325 -10.60 -19.30 -6.95
C ALA A 325 -9.85 -18.53 -5.84
N ASP A 326 -9.01 -17.57 -6.22
CA ASP A 326 -8.25 -16.77 -5.26
C ASP A 326 -9.16 -15.93 -4.36
N GLN A 327 -10.22 -15.36 -4.93
CA GLN A 327 -11.20 -14.60 -4.16
C GLN A 327 -11.93 -15.50 -3.16
N ARG A 328 -12.30 -16.73 -3.55
CA ARG A 328 -12.95 -17.71 -2.66
C ARG A 328 -12.06 -18.02 -1.46
N LEU A 329 -10.81 -18.39 -1.72
CA LEU A 329 -9.82 -18.69 -0.69
C LEU A 329 -9.60 -17.49 0.25
N MET A 330 -9.44 -16.29 -0.31
CA MET A 330 -9.26 -15.08 0.48
C MET A 330 -10.50 -14.76 1.33
N VAL A 331 -11.70 -14.81 0.75
CA VAL A 331 -12.94 -14.50 1.47
C VAL A 331 -13.12 -15.46 2.64
N GLU A 332 -12.91 -16.75 2.42
CA GLU A 332 -13.02 -17.74 3.49
C GLU A 332 -12.00 -17.49 4.60
N ALA A 333 -10.74 -17.28 4.25
CA ALA A 333 -9.67 -17.08 5.22
C ALA A 333 -9.88 -15.78 6.03
N LEU A 334 -10.22 -14.67 5.36
CA LEU A 334 -10.53 -13.40 6.04
C LEU A 334 -11.77 -13.51 6.93
N ARG A 335 -12.81 -14.22 6.50
CA ARG A 335 -14.03 -14.42 7.31
C ARG A 335 -13.69 -15.13 8.63
N ARG A 336 -12.87 -16.20 8.58
CA ARG A 336 -12.41 -16.94 9.77
C ARG A 336 -11.53 -16.07 10.66
N LEU A 337 -10.54 -15.38 10.07
CA LEU A 337 -9.66 -14.45 10.79
C LEU A 337 -10.45 -13.36 11.53
N ILE A 338 -11.40 -12.71 10.86
CA ILE A 338 -12.21 -11.63 11.45
C ILE A 338 -13.07 -12.17 12.60
N LEU A 339 -13.65 -13.37 12.46
CA LEU A 339 -14.44 -14.01 13.51
C LEU A 339 -13.59 -14.32 14.75
N ASP A 340 -12.41 -14.91 14.57
CA ASP A 340 -11.50 -15.22 15.66
C ASP A 340 -10.97 -13.94 16.33
N LEU A 341 -10.57 -12.93 15.56
CA LEU A 341 -10.20 -11.62 16.09
C LEU A 341 -11.33 -10.97 16.87
N THR A 342 -12.56 -11.03 16.37
CA THR A 342 -13.73 -10.49 17.08
C THR A 342 -13.96 -11.21 18.40
N ARG A 343 -13.83 -12.53 18.43
CA ARG A 343 -13.97 -13.32 19.67
C ARG A 343 -12.93 -12.90 20.70
N VAL A 344 -11.68 -12.81 20.27
CA VAL A 344 -10.52 -12.48 21.10
C VAL A 344 -10.57 -11.04 21.63
N LEU A 345 -10.94 -10.06 20.79
CA LEU A 345 -11.03 -8.65 21.19
C LEU A 345 -12.26 -8.32 22.03
N ASN A 346 -13.27 -9.20 22.06
CA ASN A 346 -14.42 -9.09 22.96
C ASN A 346 -14.20 -9.81 24.30
N ALA A 347 -13.12 -10.59 24.43
CA ALA A 347 -12.78 -11.24 25.69
C ALA A 347 -12.29 -10.19 26.70
N PRO A 348 -12.52 -10.40 28.01
CA PRO A 348 -11.94 -9.52 29.02
C PRO A 348 -10.41 -9.56 28.93
N ILE A 349 -9.78 -8.39 29.07
CA ILE A 349 -8.33 -8.28 29.13
C ILE A 349 -7.87 -8.98 30.41
N GLU A 350 -7.23 -10.14 30.29
CA GLU A 350 -6.62 -10.79 31.45
C GLU A 350 -5.43 -9.93 31.90
N PRO A 351 -5.35 -9.59 33.20
CA PRO A 351 -4.19 -8.88 33.71
C PRO A 351 -2.96 -9.77 33.55
N ALA A 352 -1.92 -9.28 32.89
CA ALA A 352 -0.64 -9.97 32.85
C ALA A 352 -0.19 -10.23 34.29
N THR A 353 -0.21 -11.49 34.71
CA THR A 353 0.32 -11.90 36.01
C THR A 353 1.81 -11.65 35.99
N VAL A 354 2.22 -10.64 36.77
CA VAL A 354 3.62 -10.24 37.00
C VAL A 354 4.44 -11.39 37.57
#